data_AF-A0A3C1IEA4-F1
#
_entry.id   AF-A0A3C1IEA4-F1
#
_cell.length_a   1.000
_cell.length_b   1.000
_cell.length_c   1.000
_cell.angle_alpha   90.00
_cell.angle_beta   90.00
_cell.angle_gamma   90.00
#
_symmetry.space_group_name_H-M   'P 1'
#
loop_
_entity.id
_entity.type
_entity.pdbx_description
1 polymer ?
#
loop_
_entity_poly.entity_id
_entity_poly.type
_entity_poly.pdbx_seq_one_letter_code
_entity_poly.pdbx_strand_id
1 'polypeptide(L)'
;IQFEQSNHEGALVDWIQAAKSKHDGIILNAGAYTHTSIALFDALTAVEVPAIELHVSNVFSREAFRHHSYISNIAIGVICGFGAAGYTLAMDAMLGHLNSS
;
A
#
# COMPACT_ATOMS: atom_id res chain seq x y z
N ILE A 1 -4.81 5.99 -13.87
CA ILE A 1 -3.91 5.00 -13.22
C ILE A 1 -2.47 5.43 -13.52
N GLN A 2 -1.65 5.56 -12.48
CA GLN A 2 -0.23 5.93 -12.54
C GLN A 2 0.57 4.88 -11.78
N PHE A 3 1.80 4.59 -12.23
CA PHE A 3 2.69 3.63 -11.59
C PHE A 3 4.03 4.29 -11.30
N GLU A 4 4.51 4.13 -10.07
CA GLU A 4 5.79 4.68 -9.63
C GLU A 4 6.52 3.64 -8.78
N GLN A 5 7.86 3.66 -8.80
CA GLN A 5 8.69 2.79 -7.97
C GLN A 5 9.97 3.52 -7.57
N SER A 6 10.35 3.37 -6.31
CA SER A 6 11.62 3.90 -5.80
C SER A 6 12.14 3.06 -4.65
N ASN A 7 13.46 3.07 -4.48
CA ASN A 7 14.15 2.57 -3.29
C ASN A 7 14.40 3.68 -2.26
N HIS A 8 13.99 4.92 -2.55
CA HIS A 8 14.13 6.06 -1.66
C HIS A 8 12.80 6.34 -0.98
N GLU A 9 12.76 6.19 0.34
CA GLU A 9 11.56 6.45 1.18
C GLU A 9 10.97 7.84 0.91
N GLY A 10 11.81 8.88 0.81
CA GLY A 10 11.35 10.24 0.51
C GLY A 10 10.58 10.37 -0.80
N ALA A 11 11.00 9.68 -1.86
CA ALA A 11 10.29 9.71 -3.14
C ALA A 11 8.90 9.06 -3.04
N LEU A 12 8.79 7.96 -2.28
CA LEU A 12 7.50 7.31 -2.02
C LEU A 12 6.57 8.23 -1.21
N VAL A 13 7.09 8.91 -0.19
CA VAL A 13 6.36 9.91 0.59
C VAL A 13 5.86 11.05 -0.30
N ASP A 14 6.73 11.61 -1.15
CA ASP A 14 6.38 12.70 -2.07
C ASP A 14 5.25 12.29 -3.02
N TRP A 15 5.29 11.07 -3.56
CA TRP A 15 4.24 10.57 -4.45
C TRP A 15 2.93 10.31 -3.72
N ILE A 16 2.96 9.78 -2.49
CA ILE A 16 1.76 9.61 -1.66
C ILE A 16 1.13 10.98 -1.40
N GLN A 17 1.91 11.96 -0.96
CA GLN A 17 1.44 13.33 -0.72
C GLN A 17 0.86 13.97 -1.99
N ALA A 18 1.51 13.77 -3.13
CA ALA A 18 1.06 14.27 -4.42
C ALA A 18 -0.21 13.58 -4.96
N ALA A 19 -0.59 12.41 -4.42
CA ALA A 19 -1.80 11.69 -4.82
C ALA A 19 -3.08 12.39 -4.35
N LYS A 20 -3.01 13.17 -3.27
CA LYS A 20 -4.16 13.93 -2.76
C LYS A 20 -4.74 14.81 -3.87
N SER A 21 -6.05 14.71 -4.08
CA SER A 21 -6.78 15.42 -5.14
C SER A 21 -6.44 15.05 -6.58
N LYS A 22 -5.62 14.01 -6.81
CA LYS A 22 -5.27 13.51 -8.16
C LYS A 22 -5.71 12.07 -8.41
N HIS A 23 -5.69 11.25 -7.37
CA HIS A 23 -6.03 9.83 -7.44
C HIS A 23 -7.07 9.48 -6.40
N ASP A 24 -8.00 8.61 -6.77
CA ASP A 24 -9.10 8.15 -5.90
C ASP A 24 -8.66 7.04 -4.92
N GLY A 25 -7.53 6.38 -5.19
CA GLY A 25 -7.03 5.28 -4.37
C GLY A 25 -5.56 4.95 -4.63
N ILE A 26 -4.93 4.30 -3.65
CA ILE A 26 -3.53 3.88 -3.68
C ILE A 26 -3.44 2.36 -3.49
N ILE A 27 -2.66 1.69 -4.33
CA ILE A 27 -2.24 0.29 -4.11
C ILE A 27 -0.74 0.32 -3.86
N LEU A 28 -0.33 -0.05 -2.65
CA LEU A 28 1.06 0.08 -2.22
C LEU A 28 1.67 -1.26 -1.86
N ASN A 29 2.70 -1.64 -2.61
CA ASN A 29 3.69 -2.62 -2.19
C ASN A 29 4.92 -1.88 -1.66
N ALA A 30 4.97 -1.68 -0.34
CA ALA A 30 6.08 -0.97 0.31
C ALA A 30 7.34 -1.83 0.49
N GLY A 31 7.32 -3.10 0.08
CA GLY A 31 8.42 -4.03 0.31
C GLY A 31 8.83 -4.08 1.78
N ALA A 32 10.12 -3.86 2.06
CA ALA A 32 10.62 -3.84 3.44
C ALA A 32 10.10 -2.66 4.26
N TYR A 33 9.72 -1.54 3.63
CA TYR A 33 9.28 -0.34 4.34
C TYR A 33 7.97 -0.52 5.07
N THR A 34 7.16 -1.51 4.71
CA THR A 34 5.97 -1.82 5.51
C THR A 34 6.32 -2.14 6.97
N HIS A 35 7.49 -2.76 7.20
CA HIS A 35 7.93 -3.21 8.52
C HIS A 35 8.68 -2.12 9.31
N THR A 36 9.09 -1.02 8.66
CA THR A 36 10.05 -0.07 9.25
C THR A 36 9.65 1.40 9.11
N SER A 37 8.81 1.75 8.14
CA SER A 37 8.58 3.14 7.77
C SER A 37 7.36 3.73 8.47
N ILE A 38 7.63 4.46 9.54
CA ILE A 38 6.64 5.36 10.15
C ILE A 38 6.34 6.54 9.21
N ALA A 39 7.32 6.97 8.40
CA ALA A 39 7.13 8.07 7.45
C ALA A 39 6.06 7.77 6.38
N LEU A 40 6.04 6.54 5.83
CA LEU A 40 4.98 6.13 4.91
C LEU A 40 3.62 6.01 5.58
N PHE A 41 3.59 5.53 6.83
CA PHE A 41 2.36 5.49 7.63
C PHE A 41 1.77 6.91 7.83
N ASP A 42 2.61 7.86 8.24
CA ASP A 42 2.19 9.25 8.44
C ASP A 42 1.74 9.90 7.12
N ALA A 43 2.47 9.65 6.03
CA ALA A 43 2.11 10.16 4.71
C ALA A 43 0.74 9.63 4.23
N LEU A 44 0.48 8.33 4.36
CA LEU A 44 -0.80 7.72 3.99
C LEU A 44 -1.94 8.25 4.86
N THR A 45 -1.70 8.39 6.16
CA THR A 45 -2.70 8.93 7.10
C THR A 45 -3.04 10.39 6.80
N ALA A 46 -2.05 11.22 6.43
CA ALA A 46 -2.24 12.64 6.17
C ALA A 46 -3.02 12.94 4.87
N VAL A 47 -2.92 12.07 3.87
CA VAL A 47 -3.57 12.30 2.57
C VAL A 47 -5.03 11.89 2.54
N GLU A 48 -5.45 10.98 3.43
CA GLU A 48 -6.82 10.44 3.52
C GLU A 48 -7.32 9.81 2.21
N VAL A 49 -6.40 9.39 1.35
CA VAL A 49 -6.70 8.63 0.12
C VAL A 49 -6.77 7.15 0.49
N PRO A 50 -7.86 6.44 0.14
CA PRO A 50 -8.00 5.01 0.44
C PRO A 50 -6.81 4.20 -0.09
N ALA A 51 -6.24 3.34 0.76
CA ALA A 51 -5.04 2.56 0.44
C ALA A 51 -5.26 1.05 0.62
N ILE A 52 -4.74 0.25 -0.30
CA ILE A 52 -4.60 -1.20 -0.16
C ILE A 52 -3.12 -1.55 -0.05
N GLU A 53 -2.77 -2.34 0.95
CA GLU A 53 -1.43 -2.91 1.08
C GLU A 53 -1.32 -4.20 0.26
N LEU A 54 -0.25 -4.31 -0.52
CA LEU A 54 -0.01 -5.46 -1.38
C LEU A 54 1.39 -6.05 -1.15
N HIS A 55 1.44 -7.37 -1.03
CA HIS A 55 2.68 -8.14 -1.01
C HIS A 55 2.65 -9.25 -2.05
N VAL A 56 3.67 -9.27 -2.91
CA VAL A 56 3.81 -10.33 -3.94
C VAL A 56 3.97 -11.71 -3.27
N SER A 57 4.73 -11.79 -2.18
CA SER A 57 4.94 -13.02 -1.40
C SER A 57 4.03 -13.09 -0.17
N ASN A 58 3.83 -14.28 0.38
CA ASN A 58 3.17 -14.44 1.68
C ASN A 58 4.14 -13.98 2.79
N VAL A 59 3.87 -12.83 3.41
CA VAL A 59 4.72 -12.29 4.48
C VAL A 59 4.63 -13.10 5.77
N PHE A 60 3.53 -13.82 5.99
CA PHE A 60 3.29 -14.63 7.19
C PHE A 60 3.95 -16.02 7.14
N SER A 61 4.49 -16.42 5.99
CA SER A 61 5.31 -17.63 5.87
C SER A 61 6.80 -17.35 6.02
N ARG A 62 7.16 -16.15 6.49
CA ARG A 62 8.55 -15.67 6.56
C ARG A 62 8.97 -15.40 8.01
N GLU A 63 10.05 -14.66 8.19
CA GLU A 63 10.59 -14.35 9.51
C GLU A 63 9.59 -13.52 10.34
N ALA A 64 9.55 -13.74 11.66
CA ALA A 64 8.57 -13.11 12.54
C ALA A 64 8.57 -11.56 12.48
N PHE A 65 9.72 -10.94 12.19
CA PHE A 65 9.79 -9.48 12.02
C PHE A 65 8.99 -8.96 10.82
N ARG A 66 8.62 -9.82 9.86
CA ARG A 66 7.79 -9.47 8.71
C ARG A 66 6.30 -9.56 8.97
N HIS A 67 5.91 -10.07 10.14
CA HIS A 67 4.50 -10.17 10.52
C HIS A 67 3.96 -8.83 11.03
N HIS A 68 4.85 -7.89 11.38
CA HIS A 68 4.48 -6.54 11.75
C HIS A 68 4.52 -5.62 10.53
N SER A 69 3.46 -4.85 10.33
CA SER A 69 3.34 -3.82 9.31
C SER A 69 2.77 -2.55 9.94
N TYR A 70 3.42 -1.41 9.69
CA TYR A 70 2.87 -0.11 10.05
C TYR A 70 1.69 0.25 9.14
N ILE A 71 1.75 -0.15 7.86
CA ILE A 71 0.76 0.22 6.84
C ILE A 71 -0.56 -0.55 7.00
N SER A 72 -0.51 -1.81 7.45
CA SER A 72 -1.69 -2.68 7.56
C SER A 72 -2.80 -2.08 8.44
N ASN A 73 -2.42 -1.25 9.43
CA ASN A 73 -3.37 -0.65 10.36
C ASN A 73 -4.25 0.45 9.74
N ILE A 74 -3.81 1.05 8.62
CA ILE A 74 -4.51 2.16 7.95
C ILE A 74 -4.98 1.80 6.54
N ALA A 75 -4.60 0.63 6.03
CA ALA A 75 -5.10 0.13 4.76
C ALA A 75 -6.55 -0.36 4.89
N ILE A 76 -7.32 -0.21 3.80
CA ILE A 76 -8.67 -0.81 3.64
C ILE A 76 -8.60 -2.33 3.82
N GLY A 77 -7.52 -2.92 3.30
CA GLY A 77 -7.25 -4.34 3.37
C GLY A 77 -5.84 -4.65 2.89
N VAL A 78 -5.42 -5.90 3.13
CA VAL A 78 -4.09 -6.41 2.78
C VAL A 78 -4.25 -7.62 1.86
N ILE A 79 -3.52 -7.62 0.75
CA ILE A 79 -3.44 -8.76 -0.18
C ILE A 79 -1.99 -9.25 -0.18
N CYS A 80 -1.77 -10.51 0.22
CA CYS A 80 -0.43 -11.09 0.23
C CYS A 80 -0.39 -12.52 -0.33
N GLY A 81 0.71 -12.89 -0.97
CA GLY A 81 0.98 -14.29 -1.38
C GLY A 81 0.42 -14.73 -2.73
N PHE A 82 -0.21 -13.83 -3.48
CA PHE A 82 -0.80 -14.14 -4.79
C PHE A 82 0.11 -13.78 -5.99
N GLY A 83 1.39 -13.48 -5.75
CA GLY A 83 2.31 -13.10 -6.80
C GLY A 83 1.85 -11.83 -7.54
N ALA A 84 2.09 -11.78 -8.85
CA ALA A 84 1.66 -10.67 -9.69
C ALA A 84 0.12 -10.53 -9.79
N ALA A 85 -0.63 -11.64 -9.64
CA ALA A 85 -2.09 -11.60 -9.67
C ALA A 85 -2.68 -10.78 -8.51
N GLY A 86 -1.92 -10.59 -7.42
CA GLY A 86 -2.29 -9.71 -6.32
C GLY A 86 -2.60 -8.28 -6.78
N TYR A 87 -1.92 -7.76 -7.81
CA TYR A 87 -2.17 -6.40 -8.30
C TYR A 87 -3.55 -6.29 -8.96
N THR A 88 -3.96 -7.29 -9.74
CA THR A 88 -5.31 -7.34 -10.31
C THR A 88 -6.37 -7.43 -9.21
N LEU A 89 -6.16 -8.29 -8.21
CA LEU A 89 -7.06 -8.41 -7.05
C LEU A 89 -7.18 -7.08 -6.29
N ALA A 90 -6.07 -6.36 -6.11
CA ALA A 90 -6.07 -5.06 -5.45
C ALA A 90 -6.81 -3.99 -6.27
N MET A 91 -6.69 -4.02 -7.60
CA MET A 91 -7.44 -3.12 -8.48
C MET A 91 -8.96 -3.39 -8.37
N ASP A 92 -9.37 -4.65 -8.44
CA ASP A 92 -10.78 -5.04 -8.32
C ASP A 92 -11.34 -4.66 -6.94
N ALA A 93 -10.58 -4.90 -5.87
CA ALA A 93 -10.95 -4.53 -4.51
C ALA A 93 -11.08 -3.01 -4.35
N MET A 94 -10.15 -2.23 -4.92
CA MET A 94 -10.21 -0.76 -4.90
C MET A 94 -11.45 -0.24 -5.64
N LEU A 95 -11.74 -0.77 -6.84
CA LEU A 95 -12.95 -0.41 -7.59
C LEU A 95 -14.23 -0.74 -6.81
N GLY A 96 -14.28 -1.90 -6.16
CA GLY A 96 -15.41 -2.28 -5.30
C GLY A 96 -15.61 -1.31 -4.13
N HIS A 97 -14.53 -0.88 -3.49
CA HIS A 97 -14.56 0.08 -2.39
C HIS A 97 -15.06 1.46 -2.85
N LEU A 98 -14.53 1.98 -3.96
CA LEU A 98 -14.89 3.30 -4.50
C LEU A 98 -16.34 3.37 -4.98
N ASN A 99 -16.88 2.28 -5.54
CA ASN A 99 -18.28 2.25 -5.97
C ASN A 99 -19.30 2.13 -4.82
N SER A 100 -18.84 1.77 -3.62
CA SER A 100 -19.70 1.56 -2.45
C SER A 100 -19.70 2.75 -1.48
N SER A 101 -18.90 3.78 -1.77
CA SER A 101 -18.69 4.97 -0.94
C SER A 101 -19.33 6.19 -1.59
#